data_AF-A0A924GL87-F1
#
_entry.id   AF-A0A924GL87-F1
#
_cell.length_a   1.000
_cell.length_b   1.000
_cell.length_c   1.000
_cell.angle_alpha   90.00
_cell.angle_beta   90.00
_cell.angle_gamma   90.00
#
_symmetry.space_group_name_H-M   'P 1'
#
loop_
_entity.id
_entity.type
_entity.pdbx_description
1 polymer ?
#
loop_
_entity_poly.entity_id
_entity_poly.type
_entity_poly.pdbx_seq_one_letter_code
_entity_poly.pdbx_strand_id
1 'polypeptide(L)'
;GQQVDIHGVHDDGAQRVLRNYRVVSYPSARGCAAAYFPEANVLIPLENVADDSNTPVSKAVIVRLEPAQQQESHPTIPEATPLLL
;
A
#
# COMPACT_ATOMS: atom_id res chain seq x y z
N GLY A 1 1.57 11.32 13.25
CA GLY A 1 0.70 10.61 12.31
C GLY A 1 0.48 9.20 12.82
N GLN A 2 -0.74 8.68 12.70
CA GLN A 2 -1.04 7.30 13.08
C GLN A 2 -0.46 6.33 12.04
N GLN A 3 0.01 5.16 12.48
CA GLN A 3 0.39 4.07 11.58
C GLN A 3 -0.86 3.29 11.18
N VAL A 4 -1.03 3.06 9.88
CA VAL A 4 -2.18 2.37 9.31
C VAL A 4 -1.76 1.32 8.29
N ASP A 5 -2.57 0.28 8.19
CA ASP A 5 -2.62 -0.59 7.02
C ASP A 5 -3.72 -0.08 6.09
N ILE A 6 -3.40 0.00 4.80
CA ILE A 6 -4.31 0.51 3.76
C ILE A 6 -4.70 -0.67 2.88
N HIS A 7 -5.99 -0.99 2.84
CA HIS A 7 -6.53 -2.11 2.10
C HIS A 7 -7.23 -1.64 0.83
N GLY A 8 -6.91 -2.25 -0.31
CA GLY A 8 -7.73 -2.14 -1.51
C GLY A 8 -9.04 -2.91 -1.33
N VAL A 9 -10.16 -2.37 -1.83
CA VAL A 9 -11.50 -2.97 -1.64
C VAL A 9 -12.07 -3.63 -2.89
N HIS A 10 -11.31 -3.65 -3.99
CA HIS A 10 -11.79 -4.21 -5.24
C HIS A 10 -11.95 -5.73 -5.13
N ASP A 11 -13.10 -6.24 -5.57
CA ASP A 11 -13.46 -7.66 -5.47
C ASP A 11 -13.05 -8.41 -6.73
N ASP A 12 -11.77 -8.79 -6.79
CA ASP A 12 -11.19 -9.59 -7.88
C ASP A 12 -10.36 -10.77 -7.36
N GLY A 13 -10.56 -11.13 -6.09
CA GLY A 13 -9.83 -12.20 -5.41
C GLY A 13 -8.40 -11.85 -4.98
N ALA A 14 -7.84 -10.70 -5.39
CA ALA A 14 -6.50 -10.30 -4.99
C ALA A 14 -6.50 -9.48 -3.68
N GLN A 15 -5.70 -9.93 -2.72
CA GLN A 15 -5.48 -9.22 -1.46
C GLN A 15 -4.44 -8.11 -1.65
N ARG A 16 -4.89 -6.86 -1.62
CA ARG A 16 -4.04 -5.67 -1.78
C ARG A 16 -3.93 -4.93 -0.47
N VAL A 17 -2.73 -4.92 0.12
CA VAL A 17 -2.47 -4.24 1.39
C VAL A 17 -1.15 -3.48 1.32
N LEU A 18 -1.20 -2.18 1.62
CA LEU A 18 -0.03 -1.35 1.87
C LEU A 18 0.14 -1.21 3.39
N ARG A 19 1.22 -1.77 3.93
CA ARG A 19 1.38 -2.01 5.37
C ARG A 19 2.20 -0.96 6.08
N ASN A 20 1.81 -0.63 7.31
CA ASN A 20 2.59 0.17 8.26
C ASN A 20 2.97 1.56 7.72
N TYR A 21 2.03 2.25 7.06
CA TYR A 21 2.23 3.60 6.54
C TYR A 21 1.80 4.68 7.53
N ARG A 22 2.52 5.81 7.51
CA ARG A 22 2.22 6.95 8.39
C ARG A 22 1.23 7.91 7.75
N VAL A 23 0.09 8.13 8.41
CA VAL A 23 -0.87 9.17 7.99
C VAL A 23 -0.37 10.55 8.38
N VAL A 24 -0.41 11.50 7.45
CA VAL A 24 -0.08 12.91 7.67
C VAL A 24 -1.29 13.76 7.31
N SER A 25 -1.68 14.66 8.23
CA SER A 25 -2.78 15.60 7.98
C SER A 25 -2.40 16.59 6.89
N TYR A 26 -3.25 16.73 5.88
CA TYR A 26 -3.11 17.68 4.79
C TYR A 26 -4.51 18.20 4.43
N PRO A 27 -4.67 19.43 3.93
CA PRO A 27 -5.95 19.91 3.41
C PRO A 27 -6.35 19.13 2.15
N SER A 28 -6.99 17.97 2.33
CA SER A 28 -7.65 17.16 1.31
C SER A 28 -9.16 17.24 1.46
N ALA A 29 -9.90 16.89 0.41
CA ALA A 29 -11.34 16.72 0.51
C ALA A 29 -11.67 15.63 1.54
N ARG A 30 -12.74 15.83 2.32
CA ARG A 30 -13.19 14.85 3.31
C ARG A 30 -13.46 13.51 2.63
N GLY A 31 -12.90 12.43 3.20
CA GLY A 31 -13.01 11.07 2.65
C GLY A 31 -11.96 10.72 1.60
N CYS A 32 -11.09 11.67 1.22
CA CYS A 32 -9.99 11.43 0.30
C CYS A 32 -8.64 11.49 1.03
N ALA A 33 -7.74 10.61 0.61
CA ALA A 33 -6.32 10.65 0.96
C ALA A 33 -5.49 10.76 -0.33
N ALA A 34 -4.30 11.34 -0.21
CA ALA A 34 -3.30 11.32 -1.26
C ALA A 34 -2.14 10.42 -0.81
N ALA A 35 -1.55 9.73 -1.77
CA ALA A 35 -0.32 8.98 -1.59
C ALA A 35 0.70 9.46 -2.61
N TYR A 36 1.98 9.29 -2.26
CA TYR A 36 3.05 9.52 -3.22
C TYR A 36 3.11 8.35 -4.22
N PHE A 37 3.54 8.67 -5.43
CA PHE A 37 3.84 7.68 -6.45
C PHE A 37 5.31 7.26 -6.30
N PRO A 38 5.65 5.96 -6.37
CA PRO A 38 4.81 4.80 -6.74
C PRO A 38 4.25 3.97 -5.56
N GLU A 39 4.34 4.46 -4.32
CA GLU A 39 4.16 3.66 -3.09
C GLU A 39 2.79 2.97 -2.98
N ALA A 40 1.74 3.62 -3.50
CA ALA A 40 0.37 3.09 -3.45
C ALA A 40 0.00 2.18 -4.64
N ASN A 41 0.92 1.89 -5.57
CA ASN A 41 0.60 1.09 -6.77
C ASN A 41 0.13 -0.32 -6.43
N VAL A 42 0.55 -0.88 -5.30
CA VAL A 42 0.08 -2.19 -4.80
C VAL A 42 -1.44 -2.24 -4.61
N LEU A 43 -2.10 -1.09 -4.47
CA LEU A 43 -3.54 -0.98 -4.26
C LEU A 43 -4.34 -0.95 -5.56
N ILE A 44 -3.69 -0.79 -6.72
CA ILE A 44 -4.37 -0.64 -8.01
C ILE A 44 -4.90 -2.01 -8.49
N PRO A 45 -6.20 -2.12 -8.81
CA PRO A 45 -6.73 -3.28 -9.52
C PRO A 45 -6.39 -3.18 -11.00
N LEU A 46 -5.39 -3.96 -11.45
CA LEU A 46 -4.84 -3.86 -12.80
C LEU A 46 -5.83 -4.31 -13.89
N GLU A 47 -6.74 -5.23 -13.57
CA GLU A 47 -7.77 -5.72 -14.51
C GLU A 47 -8.99 -4.78 -14.59
N ASN A 48 -9.11 -3.81 -13.68
CA ASN A 48 -10.17 -2.82 -13.75
C ASN A 48 -9.71 -1.65 -14.62
N VAL A 49 -10.08 -1.74 -15.90
CA VAL A 49 -9.62 -0.86 -16.97
C VAL A 49 -10.80 -0.09 -17.58
N ALA A 50 -10.51 1.08 -18.16
CA ALA A 50 -11.48 1.79 -18.97
C ALA A 50 -11.77 1.04 -20.29
N ASP A 51 -13.04 1.00 -20.71
CA ASP A 51 -13.50 0.27 -21.90
C ASP A 51 -12.74 0.66 -23.19
N ASP A 52 -12.46 1.96 -23.37
CA ASP A 52 -11.88 2.47 -24.62
C ASP A 52 -10.33 2.44 -24.65
N SER A 53 -9.67 2.70 -23.51
CA SER A 53 -8.22 2.90 -23.47
C SER A 53 -7.44 1.76 -22.84
N ASN A 54 -8.14 0.77 -22.27
CA ASN A 54 -7.54 -0.34 -21.54
C ASN A 54 -6.56 0.11 -20.44
N THR A 55 -6.78 1.30 -19.87
CA THR A 55 -5.91 1.89 -18.83
C THR A 55 -6.50 1.59 -17.45
N PRO A 56 -5.70 1.09 -16.48
CA PRO A 56 -6.20 0.80 -15.13
C PRO A 56 -6.73 2.04 -14.41
N VAL A 57 -7.67 1.83 -13.47
CA VAL A 57 -8.27 2.88 -12.62
C VAL A 57 -7.32 3.47 -11.55
N SER A 58 -6.13 3.92 -11.94
CA SER A 58 -5.06 4.36 -11.03
C SER A 58 -5.24 5.77 -10.44
N LYS A 59 -6.09 6.62 -11.03
CA LYS A 59 -6.31 8.01 -10.58
C LYS A 59 -7.16 8.12 -9.31
N ALA A 60 -8.02 7.13 -9.06
CA ALA A 60 -8.89 7.09 -7.90
C ALA A 60 -9.18 5.63 -7.54
N VAL A 61 -8.60 5.18 -6.44
CA VAL A 61 -8.79 3.82 -5.91
C VAL A 61 -9.50 3.92 -4.57
N ILE A 62 -10.58 3.16 -4.40
CA ILE A 62 -11.26 3.08 -3.11
C ILE A 62 -10.44 2.21 -2.17
N VAL A 63 -10.21 2.73 -0.96
CA VAL A 63 -9.39 2.07 0.05
C VAL A 63 -10.06 2.13 1.41
N ARG A 64 -9.65 1.23 2.29
CA ARG A 64 -10.04 1.18 3.69
C ARG A 64 -8.80 1.29 4.56
N LEU A 65 -8.86 2.13 5.59
CA LEU A 65 -7.77 2.32 6.55
C LEU A 65 -8.07 1.53 7.81
N GLU A 66 -7.07 0.81 8.31
CA GLU A 66 -7.11 0.15 9.61
C GLU A 66 -5.86 0.53 10.43
N PRO A 67 -5.91 0.56 11.77
CA PRO A 67 -4.71 0.68 12.58
C PRO A 67 -3.69 -0.39 12.17
N ALA A 68 -2.42 0.00 12.00
CA ALA A 68 -1.39 -0.94 11.57
C ALA A 68 -1.26 -2.10 12.56
N GLN A 69 -1.26 -3.33 12.05
CA GLN A 69 -0.90 -4.48 12.87
C GLN A 69 0.61 -4.46 13.12
N GLN A 70 1.04 -4.84 14.33
CA GLN A 70 2.47 -4.98 14.63
C GLN A 70 3.06 -6.02 13.67
N GLN A 71 3.94 -5.60 12.77
CA GLN A 71 4.73 -6.55 11.99
C GLN A 71 5.73 -7.21 12.92
N GLU A 72 5.73 -8.54 12.97
CA GLU A 72 6.89 -9.29 13.45
C GLU A 72 8.09 -8.90 12.58
N SER A 73 9.15 -8.41 13.22
CA SER A 73 10.39 -8.04 12.55
C SER A 73 10.95 -9.25 11.80
N HIS A 74 11.25 -9.08 10.51
CA HIS A 74 12.04 -10.05 9.75
C HIS A 74 13.32 -10.38 10.53
N PRO A 75 13.65 -11.67 10.78
CA PRO A 75 14.87 -12.01 11.50
C PRO A 75 16.07 -11.47 10.72
N THR A 76 16.84 -10.59 11.36
CA THR A 76 18.10 -10.10 10.81
C THR A 76 19.00 -11.32 10.59
N ILE A 77 19.35 -11.62 9.34
CA ILE A 77 20.38 -12.61 9.03
C ILE A 77 21.67 -12.10 9.69
N PRO A 78 22.31 -12.86 10.61
CA PRO A 78 23.58 -12.43 11.18
C PRO A 78 24.62 -12.30 10.08
N GLU A 79 25.30 -11.15 10.07
CA GLU A 79 26.40 -10.82 9.17
C GLU A 79 27.42 -11.98 9.16
N ALA A 80 27.67 -12.54 7.98
CA ALA A 80 28.60 -13.65 7.83
C ALA A 80 29.99 -13.23 8.31
N THR A 81 30.46 -13.88 9.38
CA THR A 81 31.83 -13.72 9.88
C THR A 81 32.81 -14.01 8.73
N PRO A 82 33.74 -13.10 8.39
CA PRO A 82 34.69 -13.38 7.34
C PRO A 82 35.59 -14.54 7.79
N LEU A 83 35.56 -15.63 7.02
CA LEU A 83 36.51 -16.73 7.17
C LEU A 83 37.91 -16.20 6.87
N LEU A 84 38.73 -16.08 7.91
CA LEU A 84 40.18 -15.92 7.80
C LEU A 84 40.74 -17.21 7.18
N LEU A 85 41.24 -17.09 5.95
CA LEU A 85 42.23 -17.99 5.34
C LEU A 85 43.63 -17.61 5.82
#